data_AF-A0A3M1HJD9-F1
#
_entry.id   AF-A0A3M1HJD9-F1
#
_cell.length_a   1.000
_cell.length_b   1.000
_cell.length_c   1.000
_cell.angle_alpha   90.00
_cell.angle_beta   90.00
_cell.angle_gamma   90.00
#
_symmetry.space_group_name_H-M   'P 1'
#
loop_
_entity.id
_entity.type
_entity.pdbx_description
1 polymer ?
#
loop_
_entity_poly.entity_id
_entity_poly.type
_entity_poly.pdbx_seq_one_letter_code
_entity_poly.pdbx_strand_id
1 'polypeptide(L)'
;MQAEHGDEPAGRPSDQAGGSIGSCQKNSLHFQKKNLQFSARLGYNPRIMALYVRSLKDEERAELKEIANGDDVIRARWAQIILLSASGIGVPKIADTLEISSATVRARIKAFNKDGMEALVRNTSPGRPETITPSLGDKFAALMRERDPRDFGWNDTGWTLDLLVKVATLEGWVESISREGVRLALRKSKHSYRRLKNWTREKSPDAEPRTSSELPPG
;
A
#
# COMPACT_ATOMS: atom_id res chain seq x y z
N MET A 1 39.05 -61.14 -39.90
CA MET A 1 39.22 -59.69 -39.69
C MET A 1 38.51 -59.01 -40.85
N GLN A 2 37.65 -58.01 -40.59
CA GLN A 2 36.66 -57.49 -41.55
C GLN A 2 35.58 -58.55 -41.89
N ALA A 3 34.30 -58.23 -42.12
CA ALA A 3 33.52 -57.02 -41.74
C ALA A 3 32.05 -57.48 -41.45
N GLU A 4 30.89 -56.85 -41.70
CA GLU A 4 30.47 -55.66 -42.47
C GLU A 4 29.47 -54.79 -41.68
N HIS A 5 28.18 -54.74 -42.05
CA HIS A 5 27.08 -53.94 -41.47
C HIS A 5 25.76 -54.74 -41.47
N GLY A 6 24.73 -54.26 -40.77
CA GLY A 6 23.35 -54.77 -40.90
C GLY A 6 22.37 -54.05 -39.97
N ASP A 7 21.53 -53.17 -40.53
CA ASP A 7 20.39 -52.55 -39.85
C ASP A 7 19.19 -53.50 -39.74
N GLU A 8 18.46 -53.48 -38.60
CA GLU A 8 16.98 -53.39 -38.63
C GLU A 8 16.42 -52.92 -37.26
N PRO A 9 15.46 -51.97 -37.21
CA PRO A 9 14.95 -51.42 -35.95
C PRO A 9 13.74 -52.19 -35.37
N ALA A 10 13.84 -52.60 -34.10
CA ALA A 10 12.73 -53.21 -33.36
C ALA A 10 11.65 -52.16 -33.00
N GLY A 11 10.48 -52.25 -33.62
CA GLY A 11 9.35 -51.35 -33.37
C GLY A 11 8.71 -51.49 -31.99
N ARG A 12 8.07 -50.42 -31.50
CA ARG A 12 7.09 -50.45 -30.41
C ARG A 12 5.69 -50.14 -30.96
N PRO A 13 4.62 -50.74 -30.42
CA PRO A 13 3.28 -50.63 -30.97
C PRO A 13 2.71 -49.21 -30.82
N SER A 14 1.81 -48.88 -31.74
CA SER A 14 0.95 -47.70 -31.68
C SER A 14 0.00 -47.76 -30.48
N ASP A 15 -0.27 -46.61 -29.88
CA ASP A 15 -1.51 -46.38 -29.14
C ASP A 15 -2.14 -45.05 -29.59
N GLN A 16 -3.46 -45.04 -29.80
CA GLN A 16 -4.17 -43.91 -30.44
C GLN A 16 -5.09 -43.20 -29.45
N ALA A 17 -4.80 -41.94 -29.15
CA ALA A 17 -5.64 -41.10 -28.27
C ALA A 17 -6.02 -39.77 -28.96
N GLY A 18 -6.87 -39.86 -29.99
CA GLY A 18 -7.41 -38.70 -30.71
C GLY A 18 -8.44 -37.90 -29.88
N GLY A 19 -7.97 -36.95 -29.08
CA GLY A 19 -8.83 -36.07 -28.27
C GLY A 19 -9.32 -34.81 -29.00
N SER A 20 -10.31 -34.94 -29.88
CA SER A 20 -10.88 -33.79 -30.61
C SER A 20 -11.50 -32.75 -29.67
N ILE A 21 -11.03 -31.49 -29.76
CA ILE A 21 -11.60 -30.35 -29.02
C ILE A 21 -12.90 -29.88 -29.72
N GLY A 22 -13.90 -30.76 -29.71
CA GLY A 22 -15.17 -30.57 -30.40
C GLY A 22 -15.98 -29.40 -29.84
N SER A 23 -16.44 -28.51 -30.72
CA SER A 23 -17.29 -27.39 -30.33
C SER A 23 -18.68 -27.86 -29.92
N CYS A 24 -19.22 -27.31 -28.81
CA CYS A 24 -20.59 -27.55 -28.39
C CYS A 24 -21.31 -26.27 -27.95
N GLN A 25 -21.38 -25.31 -28.88
CA GLN A 25 -22.44 -24.30 -28.86
C GLN A 25 -23.80 -24.99 -29.06
N LYS A 26 -24.51 -25.32 -27.98
CA LYS A 26 -25.96 -25.61 -28.05
C LYS A 26 -26.66 -25.46 -26.70
N ASN A 27 -27.80 -24.76 -26.75
CA ASN A 27 -28.85 -24.57 -25.71
C ASN A 27 -28.98 -23.18 -25.02
N SER A 28 -28.78 -22.10 -25.77
CA SER A 28 -29.03 -20.70 -25.33
C SER A 28 -30.46 -20.44 -24.79
N LEU A 29 -31.49 -21.08 -25.36
CA LEU A 29 -32.91 -20.72 -25.12
C LEU A 29 -33.59 -21.44 -23.94
N HIS A 30 -33.09 -22.60 -23.51
CA HIS A 30 -33.78 -23.40 -22.47
C HIS A 30 -33.57 -22.82 -21.05
N PHE A 31 -32.38 -22.29 -20.78
CA PHE A 31 -32.03 -21.72 -19.47
C PHE A 31 -32.77 -20.40 -19.19
N GLN A 32 -33.03 -19.59 -20.22
CA GLN A 32 -33.78 -18.34 -20.10
C GLN A 32 -35.23 -18.57 -19.65
N LYS A 33 -35.93 -19.58 -20.20
CA LYS A 33 -37.35 -19.82 -19.92
C LYS A 33 -37.63 -20.29 -18.49
N LYS A 34 -36.76 -21.09 -17.88
CA LYS A 34 -36.96 -21.61 -16.51
C LYS A 34 -36.90 -20.52 -15.44
N ASN A 35 -35.99 -19.55 -15.57
CA ASN A 35 -35.90 -18.43 -14.63
C ASN A 35 -37.09 -17.45 -14.69
N LEU A 36 -37.80 -17.38 -15.83
CA LEU A 36 -38.93 -16.46 -16.00
C LEU A 36 -40.21 -16.93 -15.28
N GLN A 37 -40.36 -18.24 -15.07
CA GLN A 37 -41.54 -18.84 -14.41
C GLN A 37 -41.49 -18.69 -12.88
N PHE A 38 -40.29 -18.68 -12.28
CA PHE A 38 -40.13 -18.68 -10.82
C PHE A 38 -40.29 -17.27 -10.20
N SER A 39 -39.94 -16.21 -10.93
CA SER A 39 -39.95 -14.82 -10.42
C SER A 39 -41.33 -14.16 -10.42
N ALA A 40 -42.28 -14.65 -11.22
CA ALA A 40 -43.62 -14.06 -11.36
C ALA A 40 -44.44 -14.04 -10.06
N ARG A 41 -44.06 -14.85 -9.05
CA ARG A 41 -44.79 -14.97 -7.77
C ARG A 41 -44.40 -13.92 -6.71
N LEU A 42 -43.35 -13.13 -6.92
CA LEU A 42 -42.75 -12.27 -5.89
C LEU A 42 -42.68 -10.77 -6.26
N GLY A 43 -43.36 -10.34 -7.33
CA GLY A 43 -43.38 -8.93 -7.76
C GLY A 43 -42.00 -8.34 -8.11
N TYR A 44 -41.02 -9.21 -8.38
CA TYR A 44 -39.61 -8.88 -8.29
C TYR A 44 -39.03 -8.49 -9.65
N ASN A 45 -38.66 -7.22 -9.80
CA ASN A 45 -38.22 -6.67 -11.09
C ASN A 45 -36.75 -7.05 -11.36
N PRO A 46 -36.46 -7.98 -12.30
CA PRO A 46 -35.15 -8.64 -12.39
C PRO A 46 -34.01 -7.72 -12.81
N ARG A 47 -34.31 -6.56 -13.42
CA ARG A 47 -33.31 -5.54 -13.78
C ARG A 47 -32.69 -4.82 -12.57
N ILE A 48 -33.24 -4.98 -11.37
CA ILE A 48 -32.72 -4.36 -10.14
C ILE A 48 -31.64 -5.23 -9.46
N MET A 49 -31.53 -6.53 -9.78
CA MET A 49 -30.56 -7.44 -9.13
C MET A 49 -29.29 -7.75 -9.93
N ALA A 50 -29.28 -7.52 -11.25
CA ALA A 50 -28.16 -7.90 -12.09
C ALA A 50 -27.13 -6.76 -12.19
N LEU A 51 -26.19 -6.71 -11.24
CA LEU A 51 -25.08 -5.75 -11.26
C LEU A 51 -24.09 -6.10 -12.38
N TYR A 52 -24.01 -5.23 -13.39
CA TYR A 52 -23.06 -5.33 -14.50
C TYR A 52 -22.15 -4.10 -14.57
N VAL A 53 -21.04 -4.25 -15.30
CA VAL A 53 -20.18 -3.15 -15.74
C VAL A 53 -20.93 -2.25 -16.73
N ARG A 54 -20.62 -0.94 -16.73
CA ARG A 54 -21.10 0.04 -17.72
C ARG A 54 -20.69 -0.33 -19.15
N SER A 55 -21.16 0.40 -20.15
CA SER A 55 -20.59 0.27 -21.49
C SER A 55 -19.09 0.59 -21.46
N LEU A 56 -18.30 -0.27 -22.08
CA LEU A 56 -16.87 -0.07 -22.32
C LEU A 56 -16.68 0.56 -23.69
N LYS A 57 -15.68 1.44 -23.83
CA LYS A 57 -15.12 1.79 -25.14
C LYS A 57 -14.23 0.65 -25.64
N ASP A 58 -13.97 0.61 -26.95
CA ASP A 58 -13.03 -0.36 -27.52
C ASP A 58 -11.59 -0.15 -27.03
N GLU A 59 -11.20 1.10 -26.77
CA GLU A 59 -9.93 1.48 -26.11
C GLU A 59 -9.80 0.82 -24.72
N GLU A 60 -10.79 1.04 -23.85
CA GLU A 60 -10.84 0.45 -22.50
C GLU A 60 -10.87 -1.08 -22.55
N ARG A 61 -11.59 -1.64 -23.53
CA ARG A 61 -11.68 -3.09 -23.78
C ARG A 61 -10.38 -3.69 -24.34
N ALA A 62 -9.52 -2.89 -24.99
CA ALA A 62 -8.17 -3.31 -25.38
C ALA A 62 -7.24 -3.27 -24.17
N GLU A 63 -7.16 -2.14 -23.44
CA GLU A 63 -6.31 -2.00 -22.25
C GLU A 63 -6.66 -3.06 -21.18
N LEU A 64 -7.96 -3.35 -20.97
CA LEU A 64 -8.41 -4.43 -20.09
C LEU A 64 -7.88 -5.82 -20.49
N LYS A 65 -7.65 -6.11 -21.78
CA LYS A 65 -7.08 -7.39 -22.23
C LYS A 65 -5.59 -7.47 -21.93
N GLU A 66 -4.85 -6.41 -22.24
CA GLU A 66 -3.42 -6.34 -21.93
C GLU A 66 -3.19 -6.46 -20.42
N ILE A 67 -3.98 -5.76 -19.61
CA ILE A 67 -3.97 -5.90 -18.16
C ILE A 67 -4.34 -7.33 -17.71
N ALA A 68 -5.33 -7.97 -18.34
CA ALA A 68 -5.76 -9.34 -18.01
C ALA A 68 -4.71 -10.42 -18.34
N ASN A 69 -3.70 -10.08 -19.15
CA ASN A 69 -2.59 -10.95 -19.56
C ASN A 69 -1.25 -10.60 -18.87
N GLY A 70 -1.17 -9.50 -18.11
CA GLY A 70 0.07 -9.00 -17.50
C GLY A 70 0.43 -9.62 -16.14
N ASP A 71 1.67 -9.39 -15.70
CA ASP A 71 2.29 -10.07 -14.54
C ASP A 71 1.66 -9.73 -13.16
N ASP A 72 0.95 -8.60 -13.03
CA ASP A 72 0.22 -8.29 -11.80
C ASP A 72 -1.04 -9.16 -11.72
N VAL A 73 -0.88 -10.36 -11.17
CA VAL A 73 -1.93 -11.36 -10.94
C VAL A 73 -3.20 -10.78 -10.29
N ILE A 74 -3.06 -9.77 -9.44
CA ILE A 74 -4.20 -9.14 -8.75
C ILE A 74 -4.94 -8.21 -9.73
N ARG A 75 -4.22 -7.34 -10.44
CA ARG A 75 -4.77 -6.41 -11.43
C ARG A 75 -5.36 -7.15 -12.64
N ALA A 76 -4.69 -8.20 -13.11
CA ALA A 76 -5.16 -9.09 -14.18
C ALA A 76 -6.47 -9.78 -13.80
N ARG A 77 -6.53 -10.37 -12.60
CA ARG A 77 -7.75 -10.99 -12.04
C ARG A 77 -8.89 -9.98 -11.84
N TRP A 78 -8.60 -8.70 -11.58
CA TRP A 78 -9.63 -7.63 -11.60
C TRP A 78 -10.10 -7.30 -13.02
N ALA A 79 -9.20 -7.16 -13.99
CA ALA A 79 -9.59 -6.90 -15.39
C ALA A 79 -10.44 -8.05 -15.97
N GLN A 80 -10.12 -9.30 -15.62
CA GLN A 80 -10.93 -10.47 -15.97
C GLN A 80 -12.38 -10.37 -15.44
N ILE A 81 -12.60 -9.93 -14.19
CA ILE A 81 -13.95 -9.67 -13.65
C ILE A 81 -14.70 -8.66 -14.54
N ILE A 82 -14.04 -7.58 -14.93
CA ILE A 82 -14.65 -6.50 -15.73
C ILE A 82 -14.98 -6.98 -17.15
N LEU A 83 -14.07 -7.71 -17.81
CA LEU A 83 -14.28 -8.29 -19.15
C LEU A 83 -15.42 -9.32 -19.17
N LEU A 84 -15.50 -10.20 -18.17
CA LEU A 84 -16.57 -11.19 -18.06
C LEU A 84 -17.93 -10.52 -17.80
N SER A 85 -17.97 -9.51 -16.93
CA SER A 85 -19.21 -8.76 -16.64
C SER A 85 -19.69 -7.95 -17.84
N ALA A 86 -18.78 -7.27 -18.55
CA ALA A 86 -19.07 -6.57 -19.81
C ALA A 86 -19.39 -7.52 -20.98
N SER A 87 -19.21 -8.84 -20.80
CA SER A 87 -19.67 -9.88 -21.73
C SER A 87 -21.02 -10.49 -21.30
N GLY A 88 -21.73 -9.85 -20.37
CA GLY A 88 -23.06 -10.24 -19.90
C GLY A 88 -23.09 -11.40 -18.89
N ILE A 89 -21.93 -11.80 -18.35
CA ILE A 89 -21.86 -12.89 -17.37
C ILE A 89 -22.24 -12.36 -15.99
N GLY A 90 -23.23 -13.00 -15.35
CA GLY A 90 -23.72 -12.59 -14.03
C GLY A 90 -22.74 -12.89 -12.90
N VAL A 91 -22.77 -12.05 -11.87
CA VAL A 91 -21.88 -12.09 -10.68
C VAL A 91 -21.61 -13.50 -10.10
N PRO A 92 -22.61 -14.39 -9.89
CA PRO A 92 -22.33 -15.71 -9.34
C PRO A 92 -21.39 -16.52 -10.23
N LYS A 93 -21.69 -16.58 -11.55
CA LYS A 93 -20.85 -17.32 -12.49
C LYS A 93 -19.44 -16.72 -12.64
N ILE A 94 -19.25 -15.41 -12.46
CA ILE A 94 -17.90 -14.81 -12.40
C ILE A 94 -17.17 -15.26 -11.13
N ALA A 95 -17.86 -15.26 -9.98
CA ALA A 95 -17.31 -15.73 -8.70
C ALA A 95 -16.87 -17.20 -8.78
N ASP A 96 -17.69 -18.06 -9.39
CA ASP A 96 -17.40 -19.48 -9.62
C ASP A 96 -16.23 -19.66 -10.60
N THR A 97 -16.23 -18.95 -11.73
CA THR A 97 -15.24 -19.10 -12.83
C THR A 97 -13.83 -18.65 -12.43
N LEU A 98 -13.71 -17.69 -11.50
CA LEU A 98 -12.42 -17.15 -11.06
C LEU A 98 -12.01 -17.59 -9.64
N GLU A 99 -12.84 -18.36 -8.95
CA GLU A 99 -12.65 -18.73 -7.54
C GLU A 99 -12.47 -17.50 -6.62
N ILE A 100 -13.47 -16.60 -6.65
CA ILE A 100 -13.45 -15.32 -5.93
C ILE A 100 -14.79 -15.11 -5.22
N SER A 101 -14.79 -14.53 -4.02
CA SER A 101 -16.06 -14.20 -3.34
C SER A 101 -16.95 -13.29 -4.20
N SER A 102 -18.25 -13.61 -4.27
CA SER A 102 -19.25 -12.75 -4.93
C SER A 102 -19.30 -11.33 -4.34
N ALA A 103 -18.85 -11.12 -3.10
CA ALA A 103 -18.72 -9.79 -2.51
C ALA A 103 -17.60 -8.98 -3.19
N THR A 104 -16.44 -9.59 -3.42
CA THR A 104 -15.30 -8.97 -4.13
C THR A 104 -15.67 -8.64 -5.58
N VAL A 105 -16.37 -9.55 -6.27
CA VAL A 105 -16.87 -9.32 -7.64
C VAL A 105 -17.80 -8.11 -7.68
N ARG A 106 -18.79 -8.03 -6.78
CA ARG A 106 -19.69 -6.86 -6.67
C ARG A 106 -18.93 -5.57 -6.35
N ALA A 107 -17.94 -5.62 -5.47
CA ALA A 107 -17.13 -4.45 -5.10
C ALA A 107 -16.31 -3.93 -6.30
N ARG A 108 -15.70 -4.82 -7.09
CA ARG A 108 -14.90 -4.43 -8.27
C ARG A 108 -15.76 -3.86 -9.41
N ILE A 109 -16.93 -4.44 -9.67
CA ILE A 109 -17.88 -3.88 -10.65
C ILE A 109 -18.38 -2.49 -10.20
N LYS A 110 -18.70 -2.31 -8.91
CA LYS A 110 -19.08 -0.98 -8.37
C LYS A 110 -17.94 0.04 -8.48
N ALA A 111 -16.71 -0.34 -8.15
CA ALA A 111 -15.55 0.54 -8.26
C ALA A 111 -15.30 0.94 -9.72
N PHE A 112 -15.30 0.00 -10.66
CA PHE A 112 -15.10 0.30 -12.08
C PHE A 112 -16.22 1.19 -12.67
N ASN A 113 -17.47 1.00 -12.23
CA ASN A 113 -18.57 1.86 -12.67
C ASN A 113 -18.51 3.30 -12.11
N LYS A 114 -17.73 3.54 -11.05
CA LYS A 114 -17.50 4.86 -10.46
C LYS A 114 -16.22 5.51 -10.96
N ASP A 115 -15.12 4.76 -10.95
CA ASP A 115 -13.73 5.24 -11.09
C ASP A 115 -13.05 4.74 -12.39
N GLY A 116 -13.76 3.96 -13.22
CA GLY A 116 -13.24 3.49 -14.52
C GLY A 116 -11.97 2.64 -14.38
N MET A 117 -10.99 2.90 -15.25
CA MET A 117 -9.70 2.21 -15.25
C MET A 117 -8.89 2.44 -13.97
N GLU A 118 -9.11 3.54 -13.24
CA GLU A 118 -8.45 3.79 -11.95
C GLU A 118 -8.86 2.76 -10.89
N ALA A 119 -10.04 2.14 -11.01
CA ALA A 119 -10.49 1.05 -10.12
C ALA A 119 -9.64 -0.23 -10.21
N LEU A 120 -8.78 -0.34 -11.23
CA LEU A 120 -7.79 -1.41 -11.40
C LEU A 120 -6.47 -1.07 -10.69
N VAL A 121 -6.20 0.19 -10.36
CA VAL A 121 -4.95 0.60 -9.72
C VAL A 121 -4.92 0.10 -8.28
N ARG A 122 -3.81 -0.54 -7.89
CA ARG A 122 -3.59 -1.00 -6.51
C ARG A 122 -3.18 0.17 -5.62
N ASN A 123 -4.16 0.92 -5.15
CA ASN A 123 -3.95 1.90 -4.08
C ASN A 123 -3.59 1.17 -2.78
N THR A 124 -2.32 1.23 -2.39
CA THR A 124 -1.87 0.83 -1.06
C THR A 124 -2.47 1.79 -0.04
N SER A 125 -3.27 1.28 0.91
CA SER A 125 -3.79 2.07 2.02
C SER A 125 -2.62 2.74 2.77
N PRO A 126 -2.68 4.04 3.12
CA PRO A 126 -1.55 4.83 3.62
C PRO A 126 -1.08 4.48 5.05
N GLY A 127 -1.33 3.24 5.50
CA GLY A 127 -0.96 2.73 6.82
C GLY A 127 -1.78 3.33 7.96
N ARG A 128 -1.26 3.17 9.18
CA ARG A 128 -1.71 3.95 10.35
C ARG A 128 -1.05 5.34 10.26
N PRO A 129 -1.77 6.45 10.46
CA PRO A 129 -1.16 7.78 10.46
C PRO A 129 -0.05 7.89 11.51
N GLU A 130 1.04 8.55 11.17
CA GLU A 130 2.24 8.60 12.00
C GLU A 130 2.06 9.47 13.25
N THR A 131 2.04 8.85 14.43
CA THR A 131 1.93 9.57 15.72
C THR A 131 3.16 10.44 16.05
N ILE A 132 4.29 10.20 15.39
CA ILE A 132 5.55 10.91 15.61
C ILE A 132 6.06 11.44 14.27
N THR A 133 5.96 12.76 14.08
CA THR A 133 6.35 13.46 12.85
C THR A 133 7.83 13.91 12.89
N PRO A 134 8.49 14.11 11.73
CA PRO A 134 9.85 14.66 11.69
C PRO A 134 9.95 16.07 12.32
N SER A 135 8.95 16.93 12.10
CA SER A 135 8.92 18.30 12.65
C SER A 135 9.07 18.36 14.18
N LEU A 136 8.57 17.35 14.90
CA LEU A 136 8.77 17.26 16.35
C LEU A 136 10.24 17.02 16.72
N GLY A 137 10.98 16.25 15.91
CA GLY A 137 12.41 16.06 16.06
C GLY A 137 13.21 17.34 15.80
N ASP A 138 12.79 18.14 14.83
CA ASP A 138 13.39 19.47 14.58
C ASP A 138 13.13 20.44 15.74
N LYS A 139 11.91 20.48 16.30
CA LYS A 139 11.60 21.26 17.51
C LYS A 139 12.51 20.88 18.69
N PHE A 140 12.68 19.57 18.96
CA PHE A 140 13.62 19.11 19.99
C PHE A 140 15.06 19.54 19.72
N ALA A 141 15.51 19.51 18.46
CA ALA A 141 16.87 19.88 18.10
C ALA A 141 17.13 21.40 18.10
N ALA A 142 16.12 22.23 17.85
CA ALA A 142 16.17 23.68 18.07
C ALA A 142 16.32 23.98 19.57
N LEU A 143 15.40 23.45 20.39
CA LEU A 143 15.38 23.61 21.84
C LEU A 143 16.69 23.17 22.51
N MET A 144 17.26 22.03 22.12
CA MET A 144 18.55 21.55 22.62
C MET A 144 19.77 22.42 22.26
N ARG A 145 19.65 23.36 21.32
CA ARG A 145 20.71 24.34 20.96
C ARG A 145 20.45 25.73 21.53
N GLU A 146 19.19 26.11 21.64
CA GLU A 146 18.78 27.48 22.00
C GLU A 146 18.72 27.69 23.51
N ARG A 147 18.35 26.66 24.28
CA ARG A 147 18.04 26.73 25.72
C ARG A 147 18.76 25.65 26.54
N ASP A 148 18.87 25.89 27.85
CA ASP A 148 19.39 24.95 28.84
C ASP A 148 18.25 24.48 29.79
N PRO A 149 18.30 23.28 30.40
CA PRO A 149 17.33 22.88 31.43
C PRO A 149 17.10 23.89 32.56
N ARG A 150 18.10 24.72 32.87
CA ARG A 150 18.01 25.77 33.89
C ARG A 150 17.02 26.88 33.53
N ASP A 151 16.80 27.14 32.23
CA ASP A 151 15.78 28.08 31.75
C ASP A 151 14.36 27.65 32.15
N PHE A 152 14.17 26.35 32.43
CA PHE A 152 12.91 25.74 32.87
C PHE A 152 12.88 25.50 34.40
N GLY A 153 13.84 26.07 35.15
CA GLY A 153 13.94 25.92 36.61
C GLY A 153 14.46 24.55 37.07
N TRP A 154 15.13 23.78 36.20
CA TRP A 154 15.70 22.49 36.56
C TRP A 154 17.21 22.57 36.85
N ASN A 155 17.64 21.90 37.92
CA ASN A 155 19.05 21.90 38.36
C ASN A 155 19.95 20.94 37.55
N ASP A 156 19.44 20.34 36.47
CA ASP A 156 20.22 19.49 35.57
C ASP A 156 21.32 20.28 34.83
N THR A 157 22.44 19.62 34.54
CA THR A 157 23.59 20.20 33.81
C THR A 157 23.53 19.89 32.30
N GLY A 158 22.31 19.76 31.74
CA GLY A 158 22.09 19.56 30.31
C GLY A 158 21.06 18.49 29.98
N TRP A 159 20.54 18.56 28.74
CA TRP A 159 19.37 17.82 28.29
C TRP A 159 19.43 16.30 28.47
N THR A 160 18.43 15.76 29.17
CA THR A 160 18.12 14.32 29.23
C THR A 160 16.84 14.01 28.46
N LEU A 161 16.65 12.75 28.04
CA LEU A 161 15.44 12.34 27.31
C LEU A 161 14.16 12.49 28.14
N ASP A 162 14.23 12.31 29.46
CA ASP A 162 13.10 12.50 30.37
C ASP A 162 12.75 13.99 30.55
N LEU A 163 13.73 14.89 30.47
CA LEU A 163 13.45 16.34 30.41
C LEU A 163 12.80 16.74 29.07
N LEU A 164 13.26 16.18 27.95
CA LEU A 164 12.64 16.46 26.64
C LEU A 164 11.17 15.97 26.59
N VAL A 165 10.84 14.84 27.24
CA VAL A 165 9.45 14.42 27.44
C VAL A 165 8.67 15.47 28.24
N LYS A 166 9.19 15.96 29.38
CA LYS A 166 8.54 17.00 30.19
C LYS A 166 8.28 18.28 29.37
N VAL A 167 9.29 18.79 28.65
CA VAL A 167 9.15 19.98 27.81
C VAL A 167 8.08 19.79 26.73
N ALA A 168 8.04 18.65 26.04
CA ALA A 168 7.05 18.42 24.99
C ALA A 168 5.58 18.46 25.50
N THR A 169 5.35 18.05 26.74
CA THR A 169 4.04 18.14 27.41
C THR A 169 3.77 19.53 27.97
N LEU A 170 4.78 20.20 28.57
CA LEU A 170 4.65 21.57 29.11
C LEU A 170 4.39 22.62 28.01
N GLU A 171 5.09 22.51 26.88
CA GLU A 171 4.94 23.37 25.70
C GLU A 171 3.74 22.96 24.81
N GLY A 172 2.96 21.95 25.22
CA GLY A 172 1.78 21.48 24.48
C GLY A 172 2.06 20.92 23.09
N TRP A 173 3.29 20.48 22.79
CA TRP A 173 3.65 19.94 21.47
C TRP A 173 3.02 18.58 21.19
N VAL A 174 2.82 17.76 22.23
CA VAL A 174 2.16 16.45 22.18
C VAL A 174 1.44 16.20 23.51
N GLU A 175 0.22 15.66 23.47
CA GLU A 175 -0.54 15.25 24.66
C GLU A 175 0.25 14.32 25.58
N SER A 176 0.88 13.27 25.02
CA SER A 176 1.85 12.43 25.72
C SER A 176 2.88 11.84 24.76
N ILE A 177 4.12 11.68 25.22
CA ILE A 177 5.20 11.07 24.43
C ILE A 177 6.13 10.25 25.34
N SER A 178 6.56 9.08 24.86
CA SER A 178 7.54 8.25 25.58
C SER A 178 8.97 8.66 25.24
N ARG A 179 9.94 8.26 26.09
CA ARG A 179 11.38 8.42 25.80
C ARG A 179 11.78 7.89 24.42
N GLU A 180 11.21 6.75 23.99
CA GLU A 180 11.50 6.20 22.67
C GLU A 180 10.80 6.99 21.55
N GLY A 181 9.65 7.59 21.83
CA GLY A 181 9.02 8.56 20.93
C GLY A 181 9.93 9.76 20.63
N VAL A 182 10.58 10.32 21.66
CA VAL A 182 11.58 11.40 21.50
C VAL A 182 12.80 10.92 20.70
N ARG A 183 13.31 9.71 20.96
CA ARG A 183 14.40 9.13 20.15
C ARG A 183 14.01 8.91 18.70
N LEU A 184 12.79 8.45 18.43
CA LEU A 184 12.26 8.23 17.08
C LEU A 184 12.04 9.56 16.34
N ALA A 185 11.52 10.59 17.02
CA ALA A 185 11.38 11.93 16.47
C ALA A 185 12.74 12.48 15.98
N LEU A 186 13.75 12.47 16.86
CA LEU A 186 15.12 12.90 16.52
C LEU A 186 15.73 12.07 15.38
N ARG A 187 15.55 10.74 15.39
CA ARG A 187 16.01 9.86 14.30
C ARG A 187 15.35 10.21 12.96
N LYS A 188 14.03 10.48 12.95
CA LYS A 188 13.28 10.86 11.74
C LYS A 188 13.74 12.21 11.17
N SER A 189 13.98 13.19 12.02
CA SER A 189 14.56 14.49 11.63
C SER A 189 16.08 14.45 11.39
N LYS A 190 16.69 13.25 11.35
CA LYS A 190 18.13 13.00 11.15
C LYS A 190 19.06 13.61 12.22
N HIS A 191 18.52 14.07 13.35
CA HIS A 191 19.29 14.61 14.47
C HIS A 191 19.77 13.49 15.41
N SER A 192 20.96 13.64 15.96
CA SER A 192 21.53 12.67 16.91
C SER A 192 21.55 13.25 18.31
N TYR A 193 20.75 12.69 19.23
CA TYR A 193 20.71 13.08 20.64
C TYR A 193 22.10 13.17 21.28
N ARG A 194 23.04 12.26 20.97
CA ARG A 194 24.42 12.32 21.48
C ARG A 194 25.19 13.52 20.92
N ARG A 195 24.99 13.90 19.66
CA ARG A 195 25.61 15.12 19.11
C ARG A 195 24.98 16.39 19.67
N LEU A 196 23.65 16.42 19.85
CA LEU A 196 22.96 17.56 20.45
C LEU A 196 23.32 17.75 21.93
N LYS A 197 23.35 16.67 22.74
CA LYS A 197 23.75 16.75 24.15
C LYS A 197 25.21 17.21 24.32
N ASN A 198 26.09 16.82 23.40
CA ASN A 198 27.50 17.22 23.41
C ASN A 198 27.75 18.48 22.55
N TRP A 199 26.71 19.20 22.12
CA TRP A 199 26.85 20.43 21.35
C TRP A 199 27.12 21.58 22.31
N THR A 200 28.40 21.88 22.53
CA THR A 200 28.81 23.12 23.21
C THR A 200 28.46 24.30 22.31
N ARG A 201 27.61 25.21 22.79
CA ARG A 201 27.50 26.55 22.22
C ARG A 201 28.84 27.26 22.47
N GLU A 202 29.66 27.36 21.43
CA GLU A 202 30.90 28.12 21.46
C GLU A 202 30.58 29.55 21.91
N LYS A 203 31.20 30.01 23.00
CA LYS A 203 30.86 31.30 23.61
C LYS A 203 31.28 32.42 22.66
N SER A 204 30.39 33.39 22.44
CA SER A 204 30.81 34.71 21.96
C SER A 204 31.94 35.25 22.85
N PRO A 205 33.01 35.83 22.28
CA PRO A 205 34.20 36.24 23.01
C PRO A 205 34.02 37.55 23.81
N ASP A 206 32.87 37.73 24.46
CA ASP A 206 32.58 38.84 25.36
C ASP A 206 33.18 38.55 26.75
N ALA A 207 34.51 38.47 26.77
CA ALA A 207 35.33 38.44 27.97
C ALA A 207 36.26 39.66 27.92
N GLU A 208 35.80 40.78 28.50
CA GLU A 208 36.60 42.01 28.54
C GLU A 208 37.97 41.73 29.19
N PRO A 209 39.06 42.27 28.62
CA PRO A 209 40.39 42.11 29.20
C PRO A 209 40.41 42.80 30.56
N ARG A 210 40.76 42.05 31.61
CA ARG A 210 41.02 42.65 32.92
C ARG A 210 42.26 43.54 32.82
N THR A 211 42.05 44.84 32.68
CA THR A 211 43.10 45.85 32.69
C THR A 211 43.89 45.77 34.01
N SER A 212 45.15 45.33 33.92
CA SER A 212 46.06 45.28 35.06
C SER A 212 46.56 46.69 35.40
N SER A 213 45.77 47.45 36.16
CA SER A 213 46.14 48.78 36.63
C SER A 213 46.94 48.73 37.95
N GLU A 214 48.19 49.18 37.86
CA GLU A 214 48.91 49.97 38.87
C GLU A 214 49.23 49.32 40.25
N LEU A 215 50.52 49.03 40.43
CA LEU A 215 51.18 49.07 41.74
C LEU A 215 51.73 50.50 41.97
N PRO A 216 51.49 51.15 43.11
CA PRO A 216 52.08 52.45 43.42
C PRO A 216 53.57 52.31 43.82
N PRO A 217 54.43 53.29 43.51
CA PRO A 217 55.80 53.33 44.00
C PRO A 217 55.87 53.76 45.47
N GLY A 218 56.86 53.22 46.20
CA GLY A 218 57.22 53.56 47.58
C GLY A 218 58.66 53.15 47.87
#